data_AF-A0AA92P8T9-F1
#
_entry.id   AF-A0AA92P8T9-F1
#
_cell.length_a   1.000
_cell.length_b   1.000
_cell.length_c   1.000
_cell.angle_alpha   90.00
_cell.angle_beta   90.00
_cell.angle_gamma   90.00
#
_symmetry.space_group_name_H-M   'P 1'
#
loop_
_entity.id
_entity.type
_entity.pdbx_description
1 polymer ?
#
loop_
_entity_poly.entity_id
_entity_poly.type
_entity_poly.pdbx_seq_one_letter_code
_entity_poly.pdbx_strand_id
1 'polypeptide(L)'
;MTARIQYLHQVIAQPDFWNNPTRAYEVLQEIEYSIFYKHQEYQRWCSILEDIKAALELLELSADDELLLEAQTNLTQLQQELETVEIQQLMSDPCDQKGALYKWCREKLPNYS
;
A
#
# COMPACT_ATOMS: atom_id res chain seq x y z
N MET A 1 0.17 4.67 -2.59
CA MET A 1 -1.20 4.28 -2.98
C MET A 1 -1.39 4.12 -4.50
N THR A 2 -0.34 3.90 -5.30
CA THR A 2 -0.37 4.64 -6.57
C THR A 2 0.14 3.92 -7.81
N ALA A 3 1.10 3.00 -7.80
CA ALA A 3 1.64 2.48 -9.07
C ALA A 3 0.63 1.67 -9.90
N ARG A 4 -0.11 0.73 -9.29
CA ARG A 4 -1.09 -0.08 -10.03
C ARG A 4 -2.29 0.74 -10.48
N ILE A 5 -2.89 1.54 -9.60
CA ILE A 5 -4.01 2.43 -9.97
C ILE A 5 -3.54 3.49 -10.99
N GLN A 6 -2.35 4.08 -10.85
CA GLN A 6 -1.78 5.01 -11.84
C GLN A 6 -1.51 4.32 -13.17
N TYR A 7 -0.99 3.10 -13.16
CA TYR A 7 -0.81 2.30 -14.37
C TYR A 7 -2.15 2.04 -15.05
N LEU A 8 -3.18 1.62 -14.30
CA LEU A 8 -4.52 1.41 -14.84
C LEU A 8 -5.14 2.71 -15.37
N HIS A 9 -4.89 3.86 -14.72
CA HIS A 9 -5.28 5.18 -15.23
C HIS A 9 -4.54 5.53 -16.53
N GLN A 10 -3.25 5.22 -16.65
CA GLN A 10 -2.51 5.38 -17.92
C GLN A 10 -3.06 4.48 -19.03
N VAL A 11 -3.51 3.27 -18.68
CA VAL A 11 -4.16 2.34 -19.62
C VAL A 11 -5.50 2.91 -20.09
N ILE A 12 -6.32 3.46 -19.20
CA ILE A 12 -7.61 4.10 -19.55
C ILE A 12 -7.43 5.35 -20.41
N ALA A 13 -6.32 6.06 -20.24
CA ALA A 13 -5.99 7.26 -21.01
C ALA A 13 -5.59 6.96 -22.47
N GLN A 14 -5.40 5.69 -22.85
CA GLN A 14 -5.06 5.34 -24.24
C GLN A 14 -6.29 5.49 -25.17
N PRO A 15 -6.16 6.08 -26.37
CA PRO A 15 -7.28 6.31 -27.28
C PRO A 15 -8.03 5.04 -27.67
N ASP A 16 -7.29 3.95 -27.87
CA ASP A 16 -7.84 2.67 -28.32
C ASP A 16 -8.44 1.83 -27.18
N PHE A 17 -8.28 2.26 -25.93
CA PHE A 17 -8.72 1.51 -24.77
C PHE A 17 -10.23 1.24 -24.79
N TRP A 18 -11.01 2.25 -25.19
CA TRP A 18 -12.47 2.19 -25.25
C TRP A 18 -13.00 1.36 -26.43
N ASN A 19 -12.14 0.93 -27.36
CA ASN A 19 -12.53 0.08 -28.49
C ASN A 19 -12.88 -1.35 -28.05
N ASN A 20 -12.49 -1.76 -26.85
CA ASN A 20 -12.87 -3.04 -26.26
C ASN A 20 -13.66 -2.83 -24.96
N PRO A 21 -15.01 -2.84 -25.02
CA PRO A 21 -15.85 -2.54 -23.86
C PRO A 21 -15.70 -3.56 -22.73
N THR A 22 -15.46 -4.84 -23.05
CA THR A 22 -15.22 -5.89 -22.04
C THR A 22 -13.95 -5.59 -21.24
N ARG A 23 -12.84 -5.31 -21.93
CA ARG A 23 -11.57 -4.97 -21.30
C ARG A 23 -11.67 -3.66 -20.50
N ALA A 24 -12.43 -2.68 -21.00
CA ALA A 24 -12.63 -1.42 -20.30
C ALA A 24 -13.36 -1.63 -18.96
N TYR A 25 -14.40 -2.46 -18.95
CA TYR A 25 -15.14 -2.81 -17.74
C TYR A 25 -14.26 -3.52 -16.70
N GLU A 26 -13.48 -4.53 -17.11
CA GLU A 26 -12.58 -5.27 -16.23
C GLU A 26 -11.56 -4.35 -15.53
N VAL A 27 -10.95 -3.43 -16.28
CA VAL A 27 -9.98 -2.48 -15.75
C VAL A 27 -10.61 -1.48 -14.78
N LEU A 28 -11.83 -1.02 -15.06
CA LEU A 28 -12.56 -0.13 -14.15
C LEU A 28 -12.94 -0.85 -12.85
N GLN A 29 -13.40 -2.10 -12.93
CA GLN A 29 -13.66 -2.93 -11.76
C GLN A 29 -12.39 -3.15 -10.93
N GLU A 30 -11.24 -3.37 -11.57
CA GLU A 30 -9.97 -3.52 -10.87
C GLU A 30 -9.59 -2.25 -10.08
N ILE A 31 -9.81 -1.07 -10.66
CA ILE A 31 -9.58 0.21 -9.98
C ILE A 31 -10.52 0.36 -8.78
N GLU A 32 -11.82 0.14 -8.98
CA GLU A 32 -12.82 0.26 -7.92
C GLU A 32 -12.51 -0.70 -6.77
N TYR A 33 -12.21 -1.96 -7.07
CA TYR A 33 -11.82 -2.96 -6.09
C TYR A 33 -10.54 -2.56 -5.33
N SER A 34 -9.54 -2.04 -6.04
CA SER A 34 -8.28 -1.60 -5.44
C SER A 34 -8.48 -0.42 -4.47
N ILE A 35 -9.36 0.53 -4.83
CA ILE A 35 -9.71 1.66 -3.96
C ILE A 35 -10.49 1.16 -2.74
N PHE A 36 -11.48 0.29 -2.95
CA PHE A 36 -12.30 -0.28 -1.88
C PHE A 36 -11.45 -1.00 -0.84
N TYR A 37 -10.56 -1.90 -1.27
CA TYR A 37 -9.73 -2.66 -0.34
C TYR A 37 -8.80 -1.75 0.47
N LYS A 38 -8.20 -0.73 -0.19
CA LYS A 38 -7.36 0.25 0.51
C LYS A 38 -8.14 1.06 1.54
N HIS A 39 -9.38 1.42 1.23
CA HIS A 39 -10.25 2.09 2.19
C HIS A 39 -10.58 1.18 3.38
N GLN A 40 -10.86 -0.10 3.13
CA GLN A 40 -11.13 -1.08 4.18
C GLN A 40 -9.90 -1.32 5.07
N GLU A 41 -8.70 -1.43 4.50
CA GLU A 41 -7.45 -1.53 5.26
C GLU A 41 -7.27 -0.32 6.19
N TYR A 42 -7.49 0.89 5.66
CA TYR A 42 -7.40 2.12 6.44
C TYR A 42 -8.41 2.16 7.58
N GLN A 43 -9.68 1.81 7.32
CA GLN A 43 -10.71 1.75 8.37
C GLN A 43 -10.36 0.74 9.46
N ARG A 44 -9.80 -0.42 9.08
CA ARG A 44 -9.34 -1.42 10.05
C ARG A 44 -8.24 -0.85 10.94
N TRP A 45 -7.26 -0.16 10.38
CA TRP A 45 -6.20 0.47 11.17
C TRP A 45 -6.74 1.53 12.14
N CYS A 46 -7.71 2.35 11.70
CA CYS A 46 -8.38 3.29 12.59
C CYS A 46 -9.06 2.58 13.77
N SER A 47 -9.78 1.49 13.51
CA SER A 47 -10.42 0.69 14.56
C SER A 47 -9.41 0.15 15.57
N ILE A 48 -8.32 -0.47 15.10
CA ILE A 48 -7.26 -0.99 16.00
C ILE A 48 -6.69 0.13 16.87
N LEU A 49 -6.50 1.33 16.30
CA LEU A 49 -5.97 2.48 17.01
C LEU A 49 -6.96 3.02 18.06
N GLU A 50 -8.26 2.98 17.76
CA GLU A 50 -9.33 3.30 18.72
C GLU A 50 -9.38 2.29 19.86
N ASP A 51 -9.27 0.99 19.56
CA ASP A 51 -9.23 -0.08 20.56
C ASP A 51 -8.03 0.07 21.51
N ILE A 52 -6.83 0.36 20.96
CA ILE A 52 -5.63 0.62 21.77
C ILE A 52 -5.83 1.84 22.67
N LYS A 53 -6.42 2.93 22.16
CA LYS A 53 -6.69 4.14 22.96
C LYS A 53 -7.65 3.84 24.11
N ALA A 54 -8.74 3.14 23.83
CA ALA A 54 -9.71 2.74 24.84
C ALA A 54 -9.05 1.85 25.92
N ALA A 55 -8.20 0.91 25.53
CA ALA A 55 -7.44 0.09 26.47
C ALA A 55 -6.51 0.93 27.36
N LEU A 56 -5.79 1.91 26.78
CA LEU A 56 -4.92 2.81 27.54
C LEU A 56 -5.69 3.69 28.52
N GLU A 57 -6.84 4.24 28.12
CA GLU A 57 -7.71 5.02 29.01
C GLU A 57 -8.17 4.20 30.22
N LEU A 58 -8.47 2.92 30.04
CA LEU A 58 -8.81 2.02 31.14
C LEU A 58 -7.61 1.70 32.04
N LEU A 59 -6.43 1.50 31.45
CA LEU A 59 -5.18 1.22 32.18
C LEU A 59 -4.73 2.38 33.07
N GLU A 60 -5.02 3.63 32.66
CA GLU A 60 -4.79 4.81 33.49
C GLU A 60 -5.67 4.83 34.75
N LEU A 61 -6.88 4.28 34.67
CA LEU A 61 -7.82 4.18 35.80
C LEU A 61 -7.48 3.00 36.71
N SER A 62 -7.03 1.88 36.14
CA SER A 62 -6.67 0.68 36.86
C SER A 62 -5.62 -0.13 36.11
N ALA A 63 -4.49 -0.43 36.77
CA ALA A 63 -3.47 -1.28 36.19
C ALA A 63 -3.99 -2.71 35.99
N ASP A 64 -3.88 -3.21 34.76
CA ASP A 64 -4.25 -4.56 34.34
C ASP A 64 -3.19 -5.08 33.36
N ASP A 65 -2.44 -6.10 33.76
CA ASP A 65 -1.32 -6.63 32.97
C ASP A 65 -1.78 -7.36 31.71
N GLU A 66 -2.98 -7.97 31.73
CA GLU A 66 -3.53 -8.68 30.57
C GLU A 66 -3.98 -7.66 29.51
N LEU A 67 -4.68 -6.61 29.93
CA LEU A 67 -5.11 -5.53 29.04
C LEU A 67 -3.92 -4.74 28.47
N LEU A 68 -2.87 -4.53 29.27
CA LEU A 68 -1.64 -3.89 28.81
C LEU A 68 -0.94 -4.74 27.74
N LEU A 69 -0.90 -6.06 27.92
CA LEU A 69 -0.32 -6.98 26.94
C LEU A 69 -1.12 -6.99 25.63
N GLU A 70 -2.45 -6.96 25.72
CA GLU A 70 -3.33 -6.86 24.56
C GLU A 70 -3.08 -5.56 23.77
N ALA A 71 -3.03 -4.41 24.45
CA ALA A 71 -2.76 -3.11 23.82
C ALA A 71 -1.39 -3.08 23.13
N GLN A 72 -0.34 -3.65 23.75
CA GLN A 72 1.00 -3.77 23.15
C GLN A 72 1.00 -4.69 21.92
N THR A 73 0.25 -5.79 21.98
CA THR A 73 0.13 -6.73 20.86
C THR A 73 -0.55 -6.06 19.67
N ASN A 74 -1.68 -5.39 19.90
CA ASN A 74 -2.41 -4.66 18.87
C ASN A 74 -1.57 -3.54 18.26
N LEU A 75 -0.78 -2.82 19.08
CA LEU A 75 0.12 -1.78 18.61
C LEU A 75 1.25 -2.35 17.72
N THR A 76 1.84 -3.47 18.14
CA THR A 76 2.91 -4.14 17.39
C THR A 76 2.38 -4.65 16.05
N GLN A 77 1.19 -5.25 16.04
CA GLN A 77 0.54 -5.70 14.81
C GLN A 77 0.27 -4.52 13.87
N LEU A 78 -0.28 -3.42 14.39
CA LEU A 78 -0.55 -2.23 13.60
C LEU A 78 0.72 -1.65 12.97
N GLN A 79 1.83 -1.61 13.71
CA GLN A 79 3.13 -1.17 13.20
C GLN A 79 3.62 -2.06 12.05
N GLN A 80 3.57 -3.38 12.20
CA GLN A 80 4.01 -4.33 11.17
C GLN A 80 3.19 -4.21 9.88
N GLU A 81 1.88 -4.01 10.01
CA GLU A 81 0.99 -3.83 8.85
C GLU A 81 1.29 -2.53 8.10
N LEU A 82 1.55 -1.43 8.81
CA LEU A 82 1.93 -0.15 8.22
C LEU A 82 3.30 -0.23 7.53
N GLU A 83 4.30 -0.82 8.18
CA GLU A 83 5.65 -1.03 7.60
C GLU A 83 5.58 -1.86 6.31
N THR A 84 4.78 -2.93 6.30
CA THR A 84 4.58 -3.76 5.10
C THR A 84 4.04 -2.93 3.93
N VAL A 85 3.08 -2.04 4.21
CA VAL A 85 2.52 -1.15 3.19
C VAL A 85 3.53 -0.10 2.73
N GLU A 86 4.35 0.45 3.63
CA GLU A 86 5.44 1.38 3.25
C GLU A 86 6.46 0.70 2.32
N ILE A 87 6.91 -0.52 2.65
CA ILE A 87 7.85 -1.29 1.82
C ILE A 87 7.23 -1.58 0.44
N GLN A 88 5.97 -2.00 0.39
CA GLN A 88 5.27 -2.22 -0.88
C GLN A 88 5.19 -0.94 -1.72
N GLN A 89 5.01 0.23 -1.08
CA GLN A 89 5.00 1.51 -1.78
C GLN A 89 6.38 1.88 -2.34
N LEU A 90 7.46 1.68 -1.56
CA LEU A 90 8.83 1.91 -2.01
C LEU A 90 9.17 1.04 -3.23
N MET A 91 8.84 -0.25 -3.20
CA MET A 91 9.07 -1.18 -4.31
C MET A 91 8.21 -0.90 -5.56
N SER A 92 7.14 -0.12 -5.40
CA SER A 92 6.22 0.25 -6.47
C SER A 92 6.62 1.55 -7.19
N ASP A 93 7.65 2.25 -6.72
CA ASP A 93 8.05 3.54 -7.30
C ASP A 93 8.70 3.30 -8.69
N PRO A 94 8.17 3.88 -9.79
CA PRO A 94 8.66 3.65 -11.16
C PRO A 94 10.13 4.05 -11.41
N CYS A 95 10.81 4.67 -10.43
CA CYS A 95 12.23 4.98 -10.47
C CYS A 95 13.16 3.78 -10.22
N ASP A 96 12.70 2.69 -9.60
CA ASP A 96 13.58 1.52 -9.34
C ASP A 96 13.78 0.62 -10.57
N GLN A 97 12.78 0.53 -11.47
CA GLN A 97 12.96 -0.17 -12.75
C GLN A 97 13.93 0.58 -13.68
N LYS A 98 13.98 1.91 -13.60
CA LYS A 98 14.95 2.73 -14.36
C LYS A 98 16.33 2.78 -13.70
N GLY A 99 16.41 2.70 -12.37
CA GLY A 99 17.66 2.61 -11.62
C GLY A 99 18.43 1.31 -11.89
N ALA A 100 17.74 0.17 -11.97
CA ALA A 100 18.35 -1.11 -12.34
C ALA A 100 18.83 -1.14 -13.80
N LEU A 101 18.08 -0.54 -14.73
CA LEU A 101 18.49 -0.38 -16.14
C LEU A 101 19.70 0.55 -16.29
N TYR A 102 19.78 1.64 -15.50
CA TYR A 102 20.92 2.55 -15.55
C TYR A 102 22.20 1.90 -14.99
N LYS A 103 22.08 1.10 -13.93
CA LYS A 103 23.20 0.31 -13.38
C LYS A 103 23.65 -0.77 -14.36
N TRP A 104 22.71 -1.44 -15.03
CA TRP A 104 22.99 -2.43 -16.07
C TRP A 104 23.67 -1.83 -17.31
N CYS A 105 23.23 -0.66 -17.80
CA CYS A 105 23.86 0.02 -18.94
C CYS A 105 25.27 0.53 -18.62
N ARG A 106 25.56 0.96 -17.38
CA ARG A 106 26.90 1.42 -16.97
C ARG A 106 27.91 0.27 -16.84
N GLU A 107 27.46 -0.92 -16.43
CA GLU A 107 28.33 -2.10 -16.27
C GLU A 107 28.54 -2.90 -17.57
N LYS A 108 27.62 -2.81 -18.55
CA LYS A 108 27.67 -3.61 -19.81
C LYS A 108 28.10 -2.88 -21.09
N LEU A 109 28.32 -1.56 -21.06
CA LEU A 109 28.89 -0.81 -22.20
C LEU A 109 30.18 -0.09 -21.79
N PRO A 110 31.35 -0.74 -21.89
CA PRO A 110 32.63 -0.11 -21.58
C PRO A 110 33.16 0.79 -22.71
N ASN A 111 32.35 1.20 -23.68
CA ASN A 111 32.76 2.16 -24.71
C ASN A 111 31.54 2.88 -25.31
N TYR A 112 31.32 4.12 -24.87
CA TYR A 112 30.79 5.15 -25.75
C TYR A 112 31.79 6.31 -25.70
N SER A 113 32.68 6.31 -26.68
CA SER A 113 33.30 7.52 -27.23
C SER A 113 32.33 8.18 -28.19
#